data_AF-A0A381QT08-F1
#
_entry.id   AF-A0A381QT08-F1
#
_cell.length_a   1.000
_cell.length_b   1.000
_cell.length_c   1.000
_cell.angle_alpha   90.00
_cell.angle_beta   90.00
_cell.angle_gamma   90.00
#
_symmetry.space_group_name_H-M   'P 1'
#
loop_
_entity.id
_entity.type
_entity.pdbx_description
1 polymer ?
#
loop_
_entity_poly.entity_id
_entity_poly.type
_entity_poly.pdbx_seq_one_letter_code
_entity_poly.pdbx_strand_id
1 'polypeptide(L)'
;MGFGEGAPDLLAVGLLIGAREVGMGRAAGFGFVLGLLEDAFSVLAFGANTFALTLVGTGGAGTRDFFVGDSLFFVMSYLVLGKWVRDLLHWVALGEGLREPFVDTVLIQSPISAVYAGVIGLVVIAISGLGWETVR
;
A
#
# COMPACT_ATOMS: atom_id res chain seq x y z
N MET A 1 -4.05 -16.74 -0.88
CA MET A 1 -3.38 -16.89 -2.19
C MET A 1 -2.87 -15.52 -2.57
N GLY A 2 -1.57 -15.26 -2.39
CA GLY A 2 -0.95 -14.11 -3.00
C GLY A 2 -1.02 -14.31 -4.51
N PHE A 3 -1.64 -13.39 -5.24
CA PHE A 3 -1.42 -13.33 -6.68
C PHE A 3 0.09 -13.38 -6.88
N GLY A 4 0.55 -14.34 -7.70
CA GLY A 4 1.89 -14.94 -7.63
C GLY A 4 3.03 -13.94 -7.51
N GLU A 5 4.20 -14.40 -7.10
CA GLU A 5 5.41 -13.60 -6.79
C GLU A 5 5.81 -12.51 -7.82
N GLY A 6 5.19 -12.46 -9.01
CA GLY A 6 5.33 -11.39 -9.99
C GLY A 6 4.11 -10.45 -10.19
N ALA A 7 2.99 -10.62 -9.48
CA ALA A 7 1.82 -9.75 -9.62
C ALA A 7 1.93 -8.54 -8.66
N PRO A 8 1.82 -7.30 -9.17
CA PRO A 8 1.93 -6.11 -8.33
C PRO A 8 0.75 -6.05 -7.35
N ASP A 9 1.01 -5.56 -6.13
CA ASP A 9 -0.03 -5.36 -5.11
C ASP A 9 -0.90 -4.14 -5.47
N LEU A 10 -1.86 -4.38 -6.37
CA LEU A 10 -2.77 -3.37 -6.87
C LEU A 10 -3.75 -2.89 -5.80
N LEU A 11 -4.01 -3.69 -4.77
CA LEU A 11 -4.93 -3.32 -3.70
C LEU A 11 -4.29 -2.27 -2.80
N ALA A 12 -3.03 -2.47 -2.38
CA ALA A 12 -2.28 -1.44 -1.66
C ALA A 12 -2.12 -0.16 -2.49
N VAL A 13 -1.83 -0.28 -3.78
CA VAL A 13 -1.72 0.87 -4.69
C VAL A 13 -3.05 1.62 -4.81
N GLY A 14 -4.15 0.91 -5.06
CA GLY A 14 -5.48 1.50 -5.17
C GLY A 14 -5.92 2.17 -3.87
N LEU A 15 -5.62 1.57 -2.72
CA LEU A 15 -5.87 2.17 -1.41
C LEU A 15 -5.08 3.47 -1.24
N LEU A 16 -3.78 3.51 -1.56
CA LEU A 16 -2.95 4.70 -1.44
C LEU A 16 -3.41 5.83 -2.36
N ILE A 17 -3.75 5.50 -3.61
CA ILE A 17 -4.31 6.50 -4.55
C ILE A 17 -5.63 7.05 -3.98
N GLY A 18 -6.55 6.18 -3.55
CA GLY A 18 -7.83 6.60 -2.99
C GLY A 18 -7.69 7.34 -1.65
N ALA A 19 -6.72 6.97 -0.82
CA ALA A 19 -6.48 7.58 0.49
C ALA A 19 -6.11 9.06 0.38
N ARG A 20 -5.46 9.49 -0.71
CA ARG A 20 -5.15 10.90 -0.96
C ARG A 20 -6.36 11.79 -1.23
N GLU A 21 -7.43 11.19 -1.73
CA GLU A 21 -8.65 11.91 -2.12
C GLU A 21 -9.66 12.04 -0.98
N VAL A 22 -9.43 11.35 0.14
CA VAL A 22 -10.38 11.28 1.25
C VAL A 22 -9.73 11.64 2.58
N GLY A 23 -10.55 12.08 3.54
CA GLY A 23 -10.07 12.36 4.89
C GLY A 23 -9.58 11.08 5.62
N MET A 24 -8.70 11.27 6.61
CA MET A 24 -8.05 10.20 7.38
C MET A 24 -9.01 9.10 7.87
N GLY A 25 -10.18 9.47 8.40
CA GLY A 25 -11.18 8.50 8.87
C GLY A 25 -11.78 7.63 7.76
N ARG A 26 -11.99 8.19 6.56
CA ARG A 26 -12.49 7.44 5.40
C ARG A 26 -11.41 6.52 4.83
N ALA A 27 -10.17 7.00 4.74
CA ALA A 27 -9.05 6.18 4.30
C ALA A 27 -8.80 4.99 5.24
N ALA A 28 -8.89 5.21 6.56
CA ALA A 28 -8.84 4.15 7.55
C ALA A 28 -9.95 3.11 7.34
N GLY A 29 -11.19 3.58 7.12
CA GLY A 29 -12.34 2.72 6.83
C GLY A 29 -12.16 1.88 5.56
N PHE A 30 -11.66 2.47 4.47
CA PHE A 30 -11.36 1.73 3.25
C PHE A 30 -10.26 0.69 3.48
N GLY A 31 -9.18 1.06 4.16
CA GLY A 31 -8.10 0.13 4.51
C GLY A 31 -8.60 -1.04 5.36
N PHE A 32 -9.47 -0.77 6.34
CA PHE A 32 -10.09 -1.78 7.20
C PHE A 32 -10.97 -2.74 6.41
N VAL A 33 -11.87 -2.23 5.56
CA VAL A 33 -12.79 -3.08 4.78
C VAL A 33 -12.03 -3.92 3.76
N LEU A 34 -11.07 -3.33 3.04
CA LEU A 34 -10.25 -4.05 2.07
C LEU A 34 -9.37 -5.10 2.75
N GLY A 35 -8.80 -4.79 3.92
CA GLY A 35 -8.00 -5.75 4.67
C GLY A 35 -8.83 -6.86 5.31
N LEU A 36 -10.07 -6.58 5.75
CA LEU A 36 -11.00 -7.64 6.16
C LEU A 36 -11.36 -8.57 5.00
N LEU A 37 -11.50 -8.01 3.80
CA LEU A 37 -11.74 -8.79 2.58
C LEU A 37 -10.52 -9.68 2.28
N GLU A 38 -9.29 -9.16 2.34
CA GLU A 38 -8.07 -9.97 2.20
C GLU A 38 -7.96 -11.05 3.28
N ASP A 39 -8.29 -10.70 4.52
CA ASP A 39 -8.23 -11.63 5.64
C ASP A 39 -9.30 -12.72 5.57
N ALA A 40 -10.45 -12.47 4.94
CA ALA A 40 -11.46 -13.50 4.68
C ALA A 40 -10.93 -14.63 3.78
N PHE A 41 -9.90 -14.36 2.97
CA PHE A 41 -9.19 -15.36 2.16
C PHE A 41 -7.90 -15.88 2.83
N SER A 42 -7.56 -15.39 4.02
CA SER A 42 -6.38 -15.77 4.81
C SER A 42 -6.76 -16.77 5.89
N VAL A 43 -6.38 -18.04 5.70
CA VAL A 43 -6.66 -19.12 6.68
C VAL A 43 -5.66 -19.09 7.84
N LEU A 44 -4.46 -18.54 7.63
CA LEU A 44 -3.32 -18.67 8.53
C LEU A 44 -3.05 -17.42 9.36
N ALA A 45 -3.39 -16.23 8.85
CA ALA A 45 -3.07 -14.95 9.46
C ALA A 45 -4.24 -13.97 9.34
N PHE A 46 -5.38 -14.34 9.93
CA PHE A 46 -6.56 -13.48 9.99
C PHE A 46 -6.27 -12.23 10.84
N GLY A 47 -6.59 -11.05 10.31
CA GLY A 47 -6.39 -9.75 10.97
C GLY A 47 -5.11 -9.02 10.56
N ALA A 48 -4.12 -9.71 9.98
CA ALA A 48 -2.83 -9.11 9.63
C ALA A 48 -2.96 -8.11 8.48
N ASN A 49 -3.77 -8.42 7.45
CA ASN A 49 -3.99 -7.49 6.34
C ASN A 49 -4.91 -6.35 6.74
N THR A 50 -5.95 -6.63 7.54
CA THR A 50 -6.83 -5.60 8.12
C THR A 50 -6.03 -4.56 8.89
N PHE A 51 -5.13 -4.99 9.76
CA PHE A 51 -4.27 -4.11 10.53
C PHE A 51 -3.36 -3.28 9.63
N ALA A 52 -2.63 -3.93 8.71
CA ALA A 52 -1.67 -3.27 7.83
C ALA A 52 -2.35 -2.22 6.93
N LEU A 53 -3.44 -2.59 6.24
CA LEU A 53 -4.12 -1.71 5.31
C LEU A 53 -4.84 -0.56 6.01
N THR A 54 -5.38 -0.76 7.21
CA THR A 54 -5.97 0.34 8.00
C THR A 54 -4.95 1.42 8.32
N LEU A 55 -3.77 1.01 8.82
CA LEU A 55 -2.70 1.95 9.17
C LEU A 55 -2.11 2.64 7.94
N VAL A 56 -1.91 1.89 6.85
CA VAL A 56 -1.39 2.43 5.58
C VAL A 56 -2.37 3.43 4.98
N GLY A 57 -3.67 3.12 4.98
CA GLY A 57 -4.70 4.06 4.53
C GLY A 57 -4.73 5.33 5.39
N THR A 58 -4.68 5.18 6.71
CA THR A 58 -4.65 6.30 7.67
C THR A 58 -3.43 7.20 7.44
N GLY A 59 -2.23 6.61 7.36
CA GLY A 59 -0.99 7.35 7.10
C GLY A 59 -0.96 7.98 5.70
N GLY A 60 -1.51 7.26 4.71
CA GLY A 60 -1.57 7.69 3.32
C GLY A 60 -2.46 8.92 3.08
N ALA A 61 -3.51 9.10 3.88
CA ALA A 61 -4.35 10.30 3.80
C ALA A 61 -3.63 11.55 4.33
N GLY A 62 -2.85 11.40 5.41
CA GLY A 62 -2.14 12.53 6.03
C GLY A 62 -0.97 13.07 5.20
N THR A 63 -0.40 12.27 4.29
CA THR A 63 0.76 12.69 3.49
C THR A 63 0.49 13.79 2.47
N ARG A 64 -0.77 14.00 2.07
CA ARG A 64 -1.16 15.09 1.14
C ARG A 64 -0.87 16.46 1.74
N ASP A 65 -1.06 16.63 3.05
CA ASP A 65 -0.95 17.93 3.72
C ASP A 65 0.52 18.36 3.92
N PHE A 66 1.46 17.42 3.88
CA PHE A 66 2.89 17.69 4.07
C PHE A 66 3.60 18.20 2.82
N PHE A 67 3.03 18.04 1.62
CA PHE A 67 3.72 18.36 0.37
C PHE A 67 2.81 19.07 -0.62
N VAL A 68 3.09 20.36 -0.82
CA VAL A 68 2.34 21.31 -1.67
C VAL A 68 2.67 21.15 -3.18
N GLY A 69 3.46 20.15 -3.58
CA GLY A 69 3.88 19.96 -4.97
C GLY A 69 3.47 18.60 -5.52
N ASP A 70 2.76 18.60 -6.65
CA ASP A 70 2.35 17.40 -7.37
C ASP A 70 3.50 16.85 -8.24
N SER A 71 4.64 16.59 -7.60
CA SER A 71 5.81 16.07 -8.28
C SER A 71 5.65 14.57 -8.53
N LEU A 72 5.96 14.12 -9.75
CA LEU A 72 6.06 12.69 -10.09
C LEU A 72 6.95 11.92 -9.11
N PHE A 73 8.03 12.54 -8.63
CA PHE A 73 8.91 11.94 -7.63
C PHE A 73 8.20 11.74 -6.28
N PHE A 74 7.34 12.67 -5.89
CA PHE A 74 6.53 12.56 -4.69
C PHE A 74 5.49 11.44 -4.79
N VAL A 75 4.77 11.35 -5.91
CA VAL A 75 3.81 10.27 -6.15
C VAL A 75 4.51 8.90 -6.14
N MET A 76 5.66 8.79 -6.82
CA MET A 76 6.44 7.55 -6.83
C MET A 76 6.93 7.17 -5.44
N SER A 77 7.60 8.09 -4.72
CA SER A 77 8.08 7.82 -3.36
C SER A 77 6.93 7.50 -2.39
N TYR A 78 5.79 8.17 -2.53
CA TYR A 78 4.58 7.89 -1.75
C TYR A 78 4.07 6.46 -1.94
N LEU A 79 3.93 6.00 -3.19
CA LEU A 79 3.44 4.65 -3.48
C LEU A 79 4.43 3.58 -3.01
N VAL A 80 5.73 3.80 -3.26
CA VAL A 80 6.79 2.87 -2.85
C VAL A 80 6.85 2.78 -1.33
N LEU A 81 6.92 3.91 -0.63
CA LEU A 81 6.98 3.90 0.84
C LEU A 81 5.71 3.33 1.45
N GLY A 82 4.53 3.67 0.93
CA GLY A 82 3.26 3.14 1.43
C GLY A 82 3.17 1.61 1.30
N LYS A 83 3.58 1.07 0.15
CA LYS A 83 3.63 -0.38 -0.08
C LYS A 83 4.67 -1.07 0.81
N TRP A 84 5.86 -0.48 0.96
CA TRP A 84 6.88 -1.03 1.86
C TRP A 84 6.43 -1.03 3.33
N VAL A 85 5.82 0.06 3.80
CA VAL A 85 5.23 0.14 5.15
C VAL A 85 4.12 -0.88 5.34
N ARG A 86 3.26 -1.09 4.34
CA ARG A 86 2.22 -2.14 4.35
C ARG A 86 2.81 -3.52 4.61
N ASP A 87 3.87 -3.88 3.88
CA ASP A 87 4.52 -5.18 4.02
C ASP A 87 5.24 -5.33 5.35
N LEU A 88 5.88 -4.26 5.83
CA LEU A 88 6.49 -4.24 7.16
C LEU A 88 5.43 -4.45 8.25
N LEU A 89 4.30 -3.75 8.18
CA LEU A 89 3.21 -3.89 9.15
C LEU A 89 2.56 -5.27 9.09
N HIS A 90 2.40 -5.82 7.89
CA HIS A 90 1.93 -7.19 7.70
C HIS A 90 2.90 -8.18 8.35
N TRP A 91 4.21 -8.05 8.08
CA TRP A 91 5.25 -8.88 8.70
C TRP A 91 5.30 -8.73 10.23
N VAL A 92 4.99 -7.56 10.77
CA VAL A 92 4.82 -7.33 12.22
C VAL A 92 3.59 -8.06 12.78
N ALA A 93 2.50 -8.09 12.02
CA ALA A 93 1.27 -8.75 12.44
C ALA A 93 1.27 -10.28 12.23
N LEU A 94 2.21 -10.83 11.45
CA LEU A 94 2.39 -12.27 11.30
C LEU A 94 2.91 -12.91 12.59
N GLY A 95 2.29 -14.02 13.00
CA GLY A 95 2.75 -14.82 14.14
C GLY A 95 4.11 -15.48 13.88
N GLU A 96 4.85 -15.76 14.95
CA GLU A 96 6.25 -16.26 14.89
C GLU A 96 6.42 -17.53 14.04
N GLY A 97 5.41 -18.40 13.98
CA GLY A 97 5.44 -19.64 13.18
C GLY A 97 5.21 -19.46 11.67
N LEU A 98 4.80 -18.27 11.22
CA LEU A 98 4.51 -17.94 9.81
C LEU A 98 5.50 -16.91 9.24
N ARG A 99 6.45 -16.47 10.06
CA ARG A 99 7.29 -15.32 9.78
C ARG A 99 8.57 -15.76 9.10
N GLU A 100 8.69 -15.45 7.82
CA GLU A 100 9.95 -15.60 7.08
C GLU A 100 11.04 -14.65 7.60
N PRO A 101 12.34 -14.93 7.35
CA PRO A 101 13.45 -14.10 7.82
C PRO A 101 13.27 -12.63 7.45
N PHE A 102 13.33 -11.75 8.45
CA PHE A 102 13.14 -10.31 8.29
C PHE A 102 13.96 -9.70 7.15
N VAL A 103 15.24 -10.08 7.08
CA VAL A 103 16.19 -9.54 6.10
C VAL A 103 15.75 -9.88 4.68
N ASP A 104 15.31 -11.12 4.46
CA ASP A 104 14.91 -11.58 3.14
C ASP A 104 13.58 -10.94 2.73
N THR A 105 12.57 -10.99 3.60
CA THR A 105 11.23 -10.51 3.27
C THR A 105 11.13 -8.98 3.26
N VAL A 106 11.55 -8.29 4.32
CA VAL A 106 11.28 -6.85 4.51
C VAL A 106 12.38 -5.97 3.94
N LEU A 107 13.64 -6.46 3.93
CA LEU A 107 14.80 -5.68 3.51
C LEU A 107 15.19 -5.89 2.04
N ILE A 108 14.88 -7.05 1.47
CA ILE A 108 15.26 -7.41 0.09
C ILE A 108 14.03 -7.49 -0.80
N GLN A 109 13.09 -8.39 -0.49
CA GLN A 109 11.94 -8.65 -1.36
C GLN A 109 10.92 -7.51 -1.35
N SER A 110 10.57 -6.98 -0.18
CA SER A 110 9.55 -5.94 -0.05
C SER A 110 9.92 -4.64 -0.77
N PRO A 111 11.16 -4.10 -0.69
CA PRO A 111 11.52 -2.90 -1.44
C PRO A 111 11.43 -3.09 -2.95
N ILE A 112 11.83 -4.25 -3.46
CA ILE A 112 11.73 -4.58 -4.89
C ILE A 112 10.26 -4.64 -5.32
N SER A 113 9.42 -5.33 -4.54
CA SER A 113 7.97 -5.39 -4.75
C SER A 113 7.33 -4.00 -4.68
N ALA A 114 7.77 -3.17 -3.74
CA ALA A 114 7.27 -1.82 -3.55
C ALA A 114 7.61 -0.90 -4.71
N VAL A 115 8.85 -0.97 -5.23
CA VAL A 115 9.25 -0.26 -6.46
C VAL A 115 8.40 -0.73 -7.64
N TYR A 116 8.23 -2.04 -7.80
CA TYR A 116 7.42 -2.59 -8.87
C TYR A 116 5.96 -2.12 -8.80
N ALA A 117 5.33 -2.21 -7.62
CA ALA A 117 3.98 -1.70 -7.39
C ALA A 117 3.87 -0.19 -7.59
N GLY A 118 4.87 0.58 -7.16
CA GLY A 118 4.93 2.03 -7.36
C GLY A 118 5.01 2.43 -8.83
N VAL A 119 5.82 1.73 -9.63
CA VAL A 119 5.89 1.92 -11.08
C VAL A 119 4.54 1.60 -11.74
N ILE A 120 3.92 0.48 -11.39
CA ILE A 120 2.61 0.11 -11.93
C ILE A 120 1.53 1.11 -11.51
N GLY A 121 1.54 1.58 -10.26
CA GLY A 121 0.64 2.63 -9.78
C GLY A 121 0.81 3.94 -10.55
N LEU A 122 2.04 4.33 -10.87
CA LEU A 122 2.31 5.50 -11.70
C LEU A 122 1.75 5.33 -13.12
N VAL A 123 1.91 4.14 -13.71
CA VAL A 123 1.31 3.81 -15.02
C VAL A 123 -0.21 3.90 -14.96
N VAL A 124 -0.83 3.37 -13.90
CA VAL A 124 -2.29 3.43 -13.68
C VAL A 124 -2.76 4.88 -13.59
N ILE A 125 -2.07 5.73 -12.83
CA ILE A 125 -2.41 7.16 -12.72
C ILE A 125 -2.29 7.85 -14.08
N ALA A 126 -1.20 7.57 -14.82
CA ALA A 126 -1.00 8.12 -16.15
C ALA A 126 -2.16 7.71 -17.07
N ILE A 127 -2.45 6.42 -17.25
CA ILE A 127 -3.51 6.00 -18.17
C ILE A 127 -4.91 6.47 -17.75
N SER A 128 -5.17 6.61 -16.44
CA SER A 128 -6.49 6.98 -15.93
C SER A 128 -6.75 8.49 -16.00
N GLY A 129 -5.71 9.30 -16.23
CA GLY A 129 -5.82 10.76 -16.19
C GLY A 129 -6.10 11.35 -14.80
N LEU A 130 -6.09 10.52 -13.75
CA LEU A 130 -6.51 10.86 -12.39
C LEU A 130 -5.66 11.96 -11.72
N GLY A 131 -4.49 12.29 -12.30
CA GLY A 131 -3.57 13.31 -11.79
C GLY A 131 -3.04 14.28 -12.86
N TRP A 132 -3.64 14.34 -14.06
CA TRP A 132 -3.13 15.22 -15.12
C TRP A 132 -3.63 16.68 -15.05
N GLU A 133 -4.62 16.96 -14.22
CA GLU A 133 -5.17 18.33 -14.03
C GLU A 133 -4.36 19.17 -13.02
N THR A 134 -3.55 18.53 -12.18
CA THR A 134 -2.74 19.13 -11.11
C THR A 134 -1.26 19.31 -11.47
N VAL A 135 -0.85 18.81 -12.65
CA VAL A 135 0.53 18.88 -13.18
C VAL A 135 0.75 20.09 -14.11
N ARG A 136 -0.17 21.07 -14.10
CA ARG A 136 -0.01 22.37 -14.79
C ARG A 136 0.13 23.52 -13.82
#